data_AF-A0A5A7UA55-F1
#
_entry.id   AF-A0A5A7UA55-F1
#
_cell.length_a   1.000
_cell.length_b   1.000
_cell.length_c   1.000
_cell.angle_alpha   90.00
_cell.angle_beta   90.00
_cell.angle_gamma   90.00
#
_symmetry.space_group_name_H-M   'P 1'
#
loop_
_entity.id
_entity.type
_entity.pdbx_description
1 polymer ?
#
loop_
_entity_poly.entity_id
_entity_poly.type
_entity_poly.pdbx_seq_one_letter_code
_entity_poly.pdbx_strand_id
1 'polypeptide(L)'
;MSLGLPPVQPYQGVEKGITAEDFQKGLNFAVGGATALDLSFFEQRGIPNLPPTVDSLGNQFNSFNQSYSSICTSSPPKCKDIFKSSLFIMGEIGGNDYNYLFFDGRNIEELESLVLLVVNKIASVILELIELGVETLMVPSNLPIGCLPVYLEFYKTTSNESQFDPQNGCLKWLNQFSEYHNQQLQEQLKRIRVLHPHVHLIYVDYFNAAMRIYNAPKDFGLVEPLQVCCVDKNGSYYFPPPCGGAGTIVCDDPSKYASWDGLHLTEAAYELMATSIINGEFTFPQFSISCLQRNTSTQLLQLQ
;
A
#
# COMPACT_ATOMS: atom_id res chain seq x y z
N MET A 1 0.60 -9.03 17.76
CA MET A 1 -0.41 -8.68 16.74
C MET A 1 -1.68 -8.21 17.43
N SER A 2 -2.01 -6.92 17.30
CA SER A 2 -3.12 -6.21 17.96
C SER A 2 -4.53 -6.74 17.60
N LEU A 3 -4.66 -7.47 16.50
CA LEU A 3 -5.92 -8.01 15.99
C LEU A 3 -6.18 -9.49 16.30
N GLY A 4 -5.17 -10.23 16.77
CA GLY A 4 -5.28 -11.68 17.00
C GLY A 4 -5.53 -12.52 15.73
N LEU A 5 -5.42 -11.93 14.53
CA LEU A 5 -5.55 -12.62 13.25
C LEU A 5 -4.24 -13.35 12.90
N PRO A 6 -4.32 -14.49 12.19
CA PRO A 6 -3.12 -15.16 11.68
C PRO A 6 -2.43 -14.30 10.60
N PRO A 7 -1.12 -14.50 10.36
CA PRO A 7 -0.46 -13.92 9.19
C PRO A 7 -1.19 -14.28 7.90
N VAL A 8 -1.37 -13.30 7.02
CA VAL A 8 -2.02 -13.48 5.73
C VAL A 8 -1.05 -14.16 4.76
N GLN A 9 -1.42 -15.32 4.23
CA GLN A 9 -0.57 -16.07 3.30
C GLN A 9 -0.67 -15.52 1.87
N PRO A 10 0.42 -15.58 1.06
CA PRO A 10 0.36 -15.23 -0.35
C PRO A 10 -0.55 -16.20 -1.13
N TYR A 11 -1.35 -15.69 -2.05
CA TYR A 11 -2.31 -16.52 -2.81
C TYR A 11 -1.63 -17.64 -3.64
N GLN A 12 -0.40 -17.40 -4.13
CA GLN A 12 0.40 -18.38 -4.86
C GLN A 12 1.02 -19.47 -3.96
N GLY A 13 1.05 -19.24 -2.64
CA GLY A 13 1.58 -20.22 -1.67
C GLY A 13 0.60 -21.37 -1.35
N VAL A 14 -0.62 -21.33 -1.89
CA VAL A 14 -1.64 -22.36 -1.62
C VAL A 14 -1.48 -23.53 -2.58
N GLU A 15 -0.70 -24.53 -2.16
CA GLU A 15 -0.25 -25.67 -3.00
C GLU A 15 -1.38 -26.55 -3.59
N LYS A 16 -2.55 -26.60 -2.94
CA LYS A 16 -3.67 -27.50 -3.32
C LYS A 16 -4.84 -26.78 -3.98
N GLY A 17 -4.61 -25.55 -4.46
CA GLY A 17 -5.67 -24.65 -4.90
C GLY A 17 -6.38 -23.99 -3.72
N ILE A 18 -6.92 -22.80 -3.95
CA ILE A 18 -7.48 -21.95 -2.90
C ILE A 18 -8.84 -22.51 -2.44
N THR A 19 -9.03 -22.62 -1.13
CA THR A 19 -10.27 -23.10 -0.51
C THR A 19 -11.04 -21.98 0.18
N ALA A 20 -12.32 -22.24 0.54
CA ALA A 20 -13.10 -21.29 1.32
C ALA A 20 -12.50 -21.01 2.72
N GLU A 21 -11.79 -21.98 3.30
CA GLU A 21 -11.11 -21.80 4.59
C GLU A 21 -9.91 -20.86 4.46
N ASP A 22 -9.20 -20.91 3.34
CA ASP A 22 -8.10 -19.97 3.04
C ASP A 22 -8.63 -18.53 2.94
N PHE A 23 -9.77 -18.33 2.28
CA PHE A 23 -10.43 -17.02 2.25
C PHE A 23 -10.84 -16.51 3.64
N GLN A 24 -11.28 -17.40 4.53
CA GLN A 24 -11.61 -17.03 5.92
C GLN A 24 -10.38 -16.64 6.75
N LYS A 25 -9.22 -17.24 6.47
CA LYS A 25 -7.94 -16.89 7.12
C LYS A 25 -7.31 -15.62 6.54
N GLY A 26 -7.71 -15.27 5.32
CA GLY A 26 -7.17 -14.15 4.56
C GLY A 26 -6.13 -14.59 3.53
N LEU A 27 -6.11 -13.89 2.40
CA LEU A 27 -5.19 -14.11 1.29
C LEU A 27 -4.57 -12.79 0.85
N ASN A 28 -3.28 -12.83 0.53
CA ASN A 28 -2.55 -11.68 0.01
C ASN A 28 -2.32 -11.85 -1.50
N PHE A 29 -2.91 -10.95 -2.28
CA PHE A 29 -2.77 -10.88 -3.74
C PHE A 29 -1.76 -9.81 -4.18
N ALA A 30 -1.15 -9.07 -3.25
CA ALA A 30 -0.19 -8.03 -3.55
C ALA A 30 1.05 -8.59 -4.25
N VAL A 31 1.51 -7.86 -5.26
CA VAL A 31 2.76 -8.14 -5.99
C VAL A 31 3.70 -6.96 -5.81
N GLY A 32 4.95 -7.22 -5.42
CA GLY A 32 5.96 -6.18 -5.28
C GLY A 32 6.21 -5.47 -6.61
N GLY A 33 6.25 -4.14 -6.62
CA GLY A 33 6.39 -3.32 -7.82
C GLY A 33 5.11 -3.12 -8.63
N ALA A 34 3.98 -3.66 -8.18
CA ALA A 34 2.71 -3.56 -8.90
C ALA A 34 2.29 -2.13 -9.21
N THR A 35 1.72 -1.96 -10.40
CA THR A 35 1.12 -0.72 -10.90
C THR A 35 -0.41 -0.81 -10.87
N ALA A 36 -1.10 0.32 -10.77
CA ALA A 36 -2.54 0.36 -11.02
C ALA A 36 -2.83 0.10 -12.49
N LEU A 37 -2.14 0.81 -13.38
CA LEU A 37 -2.26 0.69 -14.83
C LEU A 37 -1.62 -0.60 -15.35
N ASP A 38 -2.09 -1.09 -16.49
CA ASP A 38 -1.57 -2.32 -17.09
C ASP A 38 -0.15 -2.13 -17.62
N LEU A 39 0.69 -3.17 -17.56
CA LEU A 39 2.11 -3.07 -17.97
C LEU A 39 2.27 -2.61 -19.42
N SER A 40 1.33 -2.99 -20.29
CA SER A 40 1.29 -2.57 -21.70
C SER A 40 1.18 -1.05 -21.87
N PHE A 41 0.62 -0.34 -20.88
CA PHE A 41 0.58 1.13 -20.85
C PHE A 41 1.98 1.75 -20.83
N PHE A 42 2.88 1.14 -20.06
CA PHE A 42 4.27 1.58 -19.87
C PHE A 42 5.15 1.13 -21.05
N GLU A 43 4.97 -0.11 -21.51
CA GLU A 43 5.66 -0.64 -22.70
C GLU A 43 5.42 0.24 -23.94
N GLN A 44 4.16 0.63 -24.18
CA GLN A 44 3.79 1.51 -25.30
C GLN A 44 4.40 2.92 -25.20
N ARG A 45 4.79 3.35 -23.99
CA ARG A 45 5.46 4.64 -23.74
C ARG A 45 6.98 4.52 -23.72
N GLY A 46 7.51 3.36 -24.09
CA GLY A 46 8.94 3.09 -24.11
C GLY A 46 9.58 3.23 -22.74
N ILE A 47 8.83 2.98 -21.67
CA ILE A 47 9.37 2.96 -20.31
C ILE A 47 10.10 1.62 -20.16
N PRO A 48 11.44 1.63 -20.09
CA PRO A 48 12.20 0.41 -20.12
C PRO A 48 12.13 -0.31 -18.78
N ASN A 49 12.34 -1.64 -18.79
CA ASN A 49 12.72 -2.43 -17.62
C ASN A 49 11.67 -2.55 -16.49
N LEU A 50 10.39 -2.73 -16.82
CA LEU A 50 9.48 -3.31 -15.83
C LEU A 50 10.00 -4.70 -15.42
N PRO A 51 10.17 -5.00 -14.13
CA PRO A 51 10.64 -6.31 -13.71
C PRO A 51 9.68 -7.41 -14.20
N PRO A 52 10.18 -8.57 -14.68
CA PRO A 52 9.32 -9.62 -15.27
C PRO A 52 8.25 -10.19 -14.33
N THR A 53 8.43 -10.00 -13.02
CA THR A 53 7.53 -10.51 -11.97
C THR A 53 6.49 -9.50 -11.51
N VAL A 54 6.54 -8.26 -12.02
CA VAL A 54 5.58 -7.22 -11.66
C VAL A 54 4.26 -7.50 -12.36
N ASP A 55 3.17 -7.15 -11.68
CA ASP A 55 1.83 -7.34 -12.22
C ASP A 55 0.92 -6.14 -11.92
N SER A 56 -0.08 -5.90 -12.76
CA SER A 56 -1.01 -4.78 -12.58
C SER A 56 -2.08 -5.09 -11.54
N LEU A 57 -2.72 -4.05 -11.00
CA LEU A 57 -3.90 -4.17 -10.15
C LEU A 57 -5.03 -4.93 -10.85
N GLY A 58 -5.17 -4.76 -12.17
CA GLY A 58 -6.13 -5.51 -12.96
C GLY A 58 -5.86 -7.01 -12.95
N ASN A 59 -4.61 -7.42 -13.07
CA ASN A 59 -4.23 -8.83 -13.05
C ASN A 59 -4.26 -9.45 -11.64
N GLN A 60 -3.91 -8.69 -10.61
CA GLN A 60 -4.14 -9.09 -9.22
C GLN A 60 -5.64 -9.31 -8.95
N PHE A 61 -6.50 -8.40 -9.41
CA PHE A 61 -7.94 -8.56 -9.33
C PHE A 61 -8.44 -9.76 -10.13
N ASN A 62 -7.90 -10.01 -11.33
CA ASN A 62 -8.25 -11.20 -12.12
C ASN A 62 -7.88 -12.49 -11.38
N SER A 63 -6.69 -12.54 -10.77
CA SER A 63 -6.25 -13.68 -9.96
C SER A 63 -7.17 -13.90 -8.76
N PHE A 64 -7.55 -12.82 -8.08
CA PHE A 64 -8.55 -12.84 -7.02
C PHE A 64 -9.91 -13.35 -7.52
N ASN A 65 -10.42 -12.83 -8.65
CA ASN A 65 -11.72 -13.19 -9.18
C ASN A 65 -11.79 -14.63 -9.69
N GLN A 66 -10.70 -15.15 -10.24
CA GLN A 66 -10.56 -16.57 -10.59
C GLN A 66 -10.62 -17.45 -9.34
N SER A 67 -9.92 -17.05 -8.27
CA SER A 67 -9.91 -17.74 -6.97
C SER A 67 -11.30 -17.69 -6.31
N TYR A 68 -11.99 -16.57 -6.43
CA TYR A 68 -13.37 -16.43 -5.98
C TYR A 68 -14.30 -17.35 -6.77
N SER A 69 -14.23 -17.30 -8.10
CA SER A 69 -15.11 -18.09 -8.98
C SER A 69 -14.96 -19.59 -8.76
N SER A 70 -13.74 -20.09 -8.54
CA SER A 70 -13.48 -21.53 -8.33
C SER A 70 -14.12 -22.06 -7.05
N ILE A 71 -14.30 -21.23 -6.03
CA ILE A 71 -14.86 -21.61 -4.73
C ILE A 71 -16.36 -21.33 -4.67
N CYS A 72 -16.77 -20.19 -5.21
CA CYS A 72 -18.09 -19.63 -4.98
C CYS A 72 -19.13 -20.09 -5.99
N THR A 73 -18.71 -20.63 -7.13
CA THR A 73 -19.63 -21.26 -8.09
C THR A 73 -20.38 -22.45 -7.48
N SER A 74 -19.73 -23.21 -6.58
CA SER A 74 -20.34 -24.37 -5.92
C SER A 74 -21.08 -24.04 -4.63
N SER A 75 -20.95 -22.82 -4.08
CA SER A 75 -21.64 -22.37 -2.85
C SER A 75 -21.81 -20.85 -2.78
N PRO A 76 -22.65 -20.24 -3.64
CA PRO A 76 -22.75 -18.78 -3.76
C PRO A 76 -23.13 -18.01 -2.49
N PRO A 77 -24.12 -18.45 -1.68
CA PRO A 77 -24.51 -17.71 -0.46
C PRO A 77 -23.38 -17.62 0.57
N LYS A 78 -22.63 -18.72 0.75
CA LYS A 78 -21.54 -18.80 1.74
C LYS A 78 -20.42 -17.81 1.42
N CYS A 79 -20.10 -17.61 0.14
CA CYS A 79 -19.08 -16.66 -0.25
C CYS A 79 -19.51 -15.20 -0.10
N LYS A 80 -20.78 -14.91 -0.39
CA LYS A 80 -21.33 -13.56 -0.19
C LYS A 80 -21.27 -13.17 1.28
N ASP A 81 -21.55 -14.09 2.20
CA ASP A 81 -21.45 -13.85 3.64
C ASP A 81 -20.00 -13.67 4.10
N ILE A 82 -19.05 -14.41 3.52
CA ILE A 82 -17.61 -14.20 3.77
C ILE A 82 -17.22 -12.77 3.35
N PHE A 83 -17.56 -12.34 2.14
CA PHE A 83 -17.12 -11.02 1.63
C PHE A 83 -17.76 -9.85 2.37
N LYS A 84 -19.02 -9.99 2.80
CA LYS A 84 -19.69 -9.02 3.67
C LYS A 84 -18.99 -8.85 5.03
N SER A 85 -18.38 -9.92 5.54
CA SER A 85 -17.71 -9.93 6.86
C SER A 85 -16.19 -9.72 6.78
N SER A 86 -15.61 -9.77 5.59
CA SER A 86 -14.18 -9.56 5.36
C SER A 86 -13.80 -8.08 5.25
N LEU A 87 -12.58 -7.77 5.69
CA LEU A 87 -11.90 -6.51 5.39
C LEU A 87 -11.03 -6.69 4.16
N PHE A 88 -11.29 -5.90 3.13
CA PHE A 88 -10.43 -5.81 1.95
C PHE A 88 -9.50 -4.62 2.09
N ILE A 89 -8.20 -4.82 1.89
CA ILE A 89 -7.21 -3.75 1.91
C ILE A 89 -6.64 -3.67 0.50
N MET A 90 -6.93 -2.57 -0.19
CA MET A 90 -6.21 -2.22 -1.41
C MET A 90 -4.76 -1.94 -1.01
N GLY A 91 -3.77 -2.46 -1.74
CA GLY A 91 -2.37 -2.12 -1.46
C GLY A 91 -2.10 -0.61 -1.60
N GLU A 92 -0.90 -0.16 -1.24
CA GLU A 92 -0.39 1.14 -1.69
C GLU A 92 -0.15 1.05 -3.20
N ILE A 93 -1.22 1.17 -3.96
CA ILE A 93 -1.25 0.94 -5.40
C ILE A 93 -1.35 2.30 -6.09
N GLY A 94 -0.57 2.49 -7.15
CA GLY A 94 -0.41 3.79 -7.80
C GLY A 94 0.97 4.42 -7.60
N GLY A 95 1.65 4.12 -6.49
CA GLY A 95 3.02 4.59 -6.25
C GLY A 95 4.00 4.17 -7.34
N ASN A 96 4.01 2.89 -7.72
CA ASN A 96 4.92 2.39 -8.75
C ASN A 96 4.61 2.93 -10.16
N ASP A 97 3.36 3.29 -10.45
CA ASP A 97 3.00 3.97 -11.69
C ASP A 97 3.81 5.26 -11.85
N TYR A 98 4.19 5.92 -10.76
CA TYR A 98 5.02 7.11 -10.76
C TYR A 98 6.50 6.79 -10.58
N ASN A 99 6.86 5.85 -9.69
CA ASN A 99 8.26 5.50 -9.42
C ASN A 99 9.00 5.14 -10.70
N TYR A 100 8.40 4.33 -11.58
CA TYR A 100 9.02 3.95 -12.85
C TYR A 100 9.30 5.15 -13.76
N LEU A 101 8.40 6.13 -13.80
CA LEU A 101 8.60 7.34 -14.61
C LEU A 101 9.59 8.32 -13.97
N PHE A 102 9.54 8.49 -12.65
CA PHE A 102 10.47 9.34 -11.91
C PHE A 102 11.91 8.87 -12.11
N PHE A 103 12.18 7.57 -11.95
CA PHE A 103 13.52 7.02 -12.13
C PHE A 103 13.96 6.90 -13.60
N ASP A 104 13.02 6.99 -14.55
CA ASP A 104 13.32 7.18 -15.97
C ASP A 104 13.51 8.68 -16.36
N GLY A 105 13.49 9.58 -15.38
CA GLY A 105 13.74 11.01 -15.57
C GLY A 105 12.63 11.74 -16.34
N ARG A 106 11.39 11.24 -16.31
CA ARG A 106 10.24 11.90 -16.95
C ARG A 106 9.87 13.19 -16.23
N ASN A 107 9.25 14.11 -16.98
CA ASN A 107 8.87 15.44 -16.50
C ASN A 107 7.65 15.36 -15.58
N ILE A 108 7.56 16.26 -14.61
CA ILE A 108 6.49 16.22 -13.59
C ILE A 108 5.11 16.39 -14.19
N GLU A 109 4.97 17.20 -15.25
CA GLU A 109 3.69 17.46 -15.92
C GLU A 109 3.10 16.18 -16.55
N GLU A 110 3.96 15.32 -17.10
CA GLU A 110 3.59 14.01 -17.61
C GLU A 110 3.09 13.13 -16.47
N LEU A 111 3.80 13.07 -15.34
CA LEU A 111 3.37 12.28 -14.19
C LEU A 111 2.05 12.79 -13.59
N GLU A 112 1.86 14.11 -13.49
CA GLU A 112 0.61 14.71 -13.03
C GLU A 112 -0.56 14.32 -13.94
N SER A 113 -0.33 14.24 -15.26
CA SER A 113 -1.35 13.79 -16.21
C SER A 113 -1.78 12.33 -16.01
N LEU A 114 -0.93 11.50 -15.39
CA LEU A 114 -1.23 10.10 -15.08
C LEU A 114 -2.09 9.95 -13.82
N VAL A 115 -2.11 10.93 -12.93
CA VAL A 115 -2.76 10.81 -11.62
C VAL A 115 -4.22 10.40 -11.74
N LEU A 116 -4.98 11.06 -12.63
CA LEU A 116 -6.37 10.71 -12.85
C LEU A 116 -6.55 9.32 -13.47
N LEU A 117 -5.65 8.88 -14.35
CA LEU A 117 -5.72 7.53 -14.94
C LEU A 117 -5.52 6.45 -13.88
N VAL A 118 -4.50 6.62 -13.03
CA VAL A 118 -4.18 5.72 -11.91
C VAL A 118 -5.35 5.66 -10.93
N VAL A 119 -5.83 6.82 -10.45
CA VAL A 119 -6.94 6.87 -9.49
C VAL A 119 -8.23 6.27 -10.09
N ASN A 120 -8.53 6.53 -11.37
CA ASN A 120 -9.70 5.95 -12.02
C ASN A 120 -9.60 4.41 -12.13
N LYS A 121 -8.39 3.88 -12.37
CA LYS A 121 -8.18 2.43 -12.40
C LYS A 121 -8.37 1.79 -11.02
N ILE A 122 -7.89 2.44 -9.96
CA ILE A 122 -8.15 2.02 -8.57
C ILE A 122 -9.66 2.03 -8.28
N ALA A 123 -10.34 3.12 -8.66
CA ALA A 123 -11.79 3.26 -8.49
C ALA A 123 -12.57 2.17 -9.25
N SER A 124 -12.16 1.81 -10.47
CA SER A 124 -12.78 0.73 -11.24
C SER A 124 -12.75 -0.59 -10.48
N VAL A 125 -11.58 -0.99 -9.96
CA VAL A 125 -11.44 -2.25 -9.22
C VAL A 125 -12.22 -2.22 -7.91
N ILE A 126 -12.29 -1.08 -7.23
CA ILE A 126 -13.16 -0.90 -6.05
C ILE A 126 -14.63 -1.16 -6.41
N LEU A 127 -15.12 -0.60 -7.53
CA LEU A 127 -16.49 -0.82 -7.97
C LEU A 127 -16.77 -2.29 -8.30
N GLU A 128 -15.83 -2.98 -8.97
CA GLU A 128 -15.93 -4.42 -9.25
C GLU A 128 -15.98 -5.25 -7.96
N LEU A 129 -15.18 -4.91 -6.94
CA LEU A 129 -15.23 -5.56 -5.63
C LEU A 129 -16.58 -5.33 -4.93
N ILE A 130 -17.16 -4.14 -5.04
CA ILE A 130 -18.48 -3.83 -4.50
C ILE A 130 -19.56 -4.67 -5.20
N GLU A 131 -19.49 -4.83 -6.52
CA GLU A 131 -20.40 -5.69 -7.28
C GLU A 131 -20.31 -7.17 -6.87
N LEU A 132 -19.11 -7.63 -6.48
CA LEU A 132 -18.89 -8.96 -5.91
C LEU A 132 -19.41 -9.11 -4.46
N GLY A 133 -19.90 -8.04 -3.84
CA GLY A 133 -20.53 -8.06 -2.51
C GLY A 133 -19.58 -7.73 -1.36
N VAL A 134 -18.43 -7.12 -1.63
CA VAL A 134 -17.54 -6.59 -0.60
C VAL A 134 -18.16 -5.36 0.04
N GLU A 135 -18.27 -5.35 1.37
CA GLU A 135 -18.88 -4.24 2.11
C GLU A 135 -17.89 -3.42 2.93
N THR A 136 -16.66 -3.90 3.18
CA THR A 136 -15.64 -3.15 3.93
C THR A 136 -14.32 -3.12 3.18
N LEU A 137 -13.90 -1.93 2.75
CA LEU A 137 -12.66 -1.70 2.01
C LEU A 137 -11.81 -0.60 2.66
N MET A 138 -10.52 -0.85 2.83
CA MET A 138 -9.50 0.15 3.15
C MET A 138 -8.68 0.45 1.90
N VAL A 139 -8.49 1.73 1.63
CA VAL A 139 -7.75 2.24 0.47
C VAL A 139 -6.64 3.18 0.97
N PRO A 140 -5.42 2.66 1.13
CA PRO A 140 -4.23 3.45 1.43
C PRO A 140 -3.93 4.50 0.38
N SER A 141 -3.41 5.61 0.86
CA SER A 141 -2.84 6.68 0.06
C SER A 141 -1.38 6.37 -0.29
N ASN A 142 -0.80 7.12 -1.22
CA ASN A 142 0.65 7.09 -1.44
C ASN A 142 1.38 7.66 -0.22
N LEU A 143 2.56 7.10 0.04
CA LEU A 143 3.52 7.56 1.05
C LEU A 143 4.10 8.95 0.70
N PRO A 144 4.75 9.65 1.66
CA PRO A 144 5.48 10.88 1.38
C PRO A 144 6.78 10.53 0.65
N ILE A 145 6.73 10.37 -0.68
CA ILE A 145 7.86 9.84 -1.46
C ILE A 145 9.09 10.76 -1.43
N GLY A 146 8.90 12.05 -1.13
CA GLY A 146 10.01 12.99 -0.92
C GLY A 146 10.84 12.69 0.33
N CYS A 147 10.35 11.84 1.23
CA CYS A 147 11.09 11.37 2.40
C CYS A 147 11.82 10.04 2.17
N LEU A 148 11.65 9.40 1.01
CA LEU A 148 12.29 8.12 0.74
C LEU A 148 13.77 8.35 0.35
N PRO A 149 14.73 7.68 1.00
CA PRO A 149 16.16 7.91 0.74
C PRO A 149 16.57 7.74 -0.72
N VAL A 150 15.95 6.81 -1.46
CA VAL A 150 16.23 6.61 -2.89
C VAL A 150 15.94 7.87 -3.72
N TYR A 151 14.87 8.61 -3.39
CA TYR A 151 14.51 9.86 -4.05
C TYR A 151 15.45 11.00 -3.65
N LEU A 152 15.82 11.05 -2.37
CA LEU A 152 16.78 12.03 -1.86
C LEU A 152 18.14 11.89 -2.55
N GLU A 153 18.61 10.66 -2.75
CA GLU A 153 19.87 10.38 -3.46
C GLU A 153 19.74 10.65 -4.97
N PHE A 154 18.64 10.21 -5.61
CA PHE A 154 18.41 10.42 -7.05
C PHE A 154 18.40 11.91 -7.43
N TYR A 155 17.73 12.75 -6.65
CA TYR A 155 17.60 14.18 -6.93
C TYR A 155 18.64 15.06 -6.23
N LYS A 156 19.58 14.48 -5.47
CA LYS A 156 20.58 15.20 -4.66
C LYS A 156 21.36 16.26 -5.43
N THR A 157 21.75 15.96 -6.68
CA THR A 157 22.59 16.83 -7.50
C THR A 157 21.79 17.84 -8.32
N THR A 158 20.49 17.59 -8.51
CA THR A 158 19.59 18.42 -9.31
C THR A 158 18.72 19.34 -8.44
N SER A 159 18.59 19.04 -7.15
CA SER A 159 17.81 19.81 -6.20
C SER A 159 18.64 20.88 -5.49
N ASN A 160 18.00 21.99 -5.16
CA ASN A 160 18.59 23.05 -4.34
C ASN A 160 18.15 22.92 -2.87
N GLU A 161 18.90 23.52 -1.95
CA GLU A 161 18.59 23.44 -0.51
C GLU A 161 17.18 23.92 -0.17
N SER A 162 16.64 24.89 -0.91
CA SER A 162 15.30 25.44 -0.65
C SER A 162 14.16 24.49 -1.05
N GLN A 163 14.43 23.41 -1.79
CA GLN A 163 13.46 22.35 -2.10
C GLN A 163 13.31 21.32 -0.99
N PHE A 164 14.26 21.26 -0.06
CA PHE A 164 14.16 20.39 1.11
C PHE A 164 13.38 21.09 2.23
N ASP A 165 12.65 20.29 2.99
CA ASP A 165 12.01 20.73 4.21
C ASP A 165 13.07 20.84 5.32
N PRO A 166 13.21 22.00 5.99
CA PRO A 166 14.27 22.21 6.99
C PRO A 166 14.05 21.40 8.28
N GLN A 167 12.83 20.92 8.55
CA GLN A 167 12.51 20.15 9.75
C GLN A 167 12.89 18.69 9.60
N ASN A 168 12.52 18.08 8.46
CA ASN A 168 12.61 16.63 8.29
C ASN A 168 13.53 16.20 7.13
N GLY A 169 14.05 17.13 6.32
CA GLY A 169 14.96 16.84 5.22
C GLY A 169 14.32 16.21 3.99
N CYS A 170 12.99 16.12 3.93
CA CYS A 170 12.28 15.58 2.77
C CYS A 170 12.21 16.57 1.62
N LEU A 171 12.16 16.08 0.38
CA LEU A 171 11.91 16.89 -0.82
C LEU A 171 10.43 17.33 -0.88
N LYS A 172 10.19 18.65 -0.76
CA LYS A 172 8.84 19.21 -0.68
C LYS A 172 8.01 18.97 -1.93
N TRP A 173 8.60 19.15 -3.12
CA TRP A 173 7.87 19.03 -4.38
C TRP A 173 7.41 17.59 -4.67
N LEU A 174 8.18 16.59 -4.23
CA LEU A 174 7.79 15.18 -4.30
C LEU A 174 6.66 14.86 -3.33
N ASN A 175 6.72 15.40 -2.11
CA ASN A 175 5.62 15.26 -1.16
C ASN A 175 4.33 15.94 -1.66
N GLN A 176 4.45 17.12 -2.29
CA GLN A 176 3.33 17.80 -2.94
C GLN A 176 2.70 16.95 -4.05
N PHE A 177 3.52 16.22 -4.82
CA PHE A 177 3.01 15.29 -5.82
C PHE A 177 2.22 14.13 -5.19
N SER A 178 2.75 13.50 -4.13
CA SER A 178 2.01 12.49 -3.37
C SER A 178 0.69 13.04 -2.81
N GLU A 179 0.71 14.26 -2.26
CA GLU A 179 -0.49 14.94 -1.76
C GLU A 179 -1.52 15.16 -2.87
N TYR A 180 -1.08 15.54 -4.08
CA TYR A 180 -1.97 15.71 -5.23
C TYR A 180 -2.67 14.40 -5.62
N HIS A 181 -1.93 13.29 -5.73
CA HIS A 181 -2.53 11.96 -5.91
C HIS A 181 -3.55 11.65 -4.81
N ASN A 182 -3.14 11.83 -3.55
CA ASN A 182 -3.94 11.50 -2.39
C ASN A 182 -5.23 12.32 -2.31
N GLN A 183 -5.21 13.58 -2.75
CA GLN A 183 -6.40 14.42 -2.88
C GLN A 183 -7.36 13.88 -3.96
N GLN A 184 -6.84 13.54 -5.15
CA GLN A 184 -7.66 12.97 -6.23
C GLN A 184 -8.29 11.63 -5.83
N LEU A 185 -7.53 10.77 -5.13
CA LEU A 185 -8.03 9.52 -4.58
C LEU A 185 -9.16 9.77 -3.59
N GLN A 186 -8.97 10.68 -2.62
CA GLN A 186 -10.02 11.01 -1.65
C GLN A 186 -11.29 11.53 -2.30
N GLU A 187 -11.19 12.38 -3.33
CA GLU A 187 -12.36 12.87 -4.08
C GLU A 187 -13.13 11.74 -4.75
N GLN A 188 -12.43 10.80 -5.40
CA GLN A 188 -13.08 9.65 -6.04
C GLN A 188 -13.71 8.72 -5.02
N LEU A 189 -13.03 8.43 -3.90
CA LEU A 189 -13.62 7.63 -2.82
C LEU A 189 -14.85 8.32 -2.21
N LYS A 190 -14.86 9.66 -2.10
CA LYS A 190 -16.06 10.42 -1.65
C LYS A 190 -17.24 10.20 -2.61
N ARG A 191 -16.99 10.23 -3.92
CA ARG A 191 -18.04 9.96 -4.94
C ARG A 191 -18.57 8.53 -4.83
N ILE A 192 -17.69 7.54 -4.71
CA ILE A 192 -18.09 6.13 -4.57
C ILE A 192 -18.93 5.93 -3.31
N ARG A 193 -18.55 6.53 -2.16
CA ARG A 193 -19.36 6.45 -0.92
C ARG A 193 -20.78 6.98 -1.09
N VAL A 194 -20.95 8.07 -1.85
CA VAL A 194 -22.29 8.63 -2.12
C VAL A 194 -23.14 7.66 -2.94
N LEU A 195 -22.54 6.98 -3.93
CA LEU A 195 -23.21 6.02 -4.79
C LEU A 195 -23.46 4.66 -4.10
N HIS A 196 -22.60 4.29 -3.16
CA HIS A 196 -22.64 3.00 -2.45
C HIS A 196 -22.65 3.20 -0.92
N PRO A 197 -23.72 3.79 -0.34
CA PRO A 197 -23.78 4.12 1.08
C PRO A 197 -23.81 2.91 2.02
N HIS A 198 -24.02 1.71 1.48
CA HIS A 198 -23.95 0.45 2.22
C HIS A 198 -22.51 -0.07 2.40
N VAL A 199 -21.53 0.53 1.71
CA VAL A 199 -20.12 0.10 1.74
C VAL A 199 -19.33 1.00 2.69
N HIS A 200 -18.61 0.37 3.61
CA HIS A 200 -17.61 0.99 4.46
C HIS A 200 -16.31 1.18 3.67
N LEU A 201 -16.28 2.21 2.81
CA LEU A 201 -15.10 2.58 2.04
C LEU A 201 -14.23 3.56 2.85
N ILE A 202 -13.10 3.10 3.36
CA ILE A 202 -12.23 3.81 4.30
C ILE A 202 -10.97 4.24 3.54
N TYR A 203 -10.70 5.54 3.50
CA TYR A 203 -9.41 6.06 3.07
C TYR A 203 -8.41 5.92 4.22
N VAL A 204 -7.20 5.42 3.92
CA VAL A 204 -6.14 5.27 4.92
C VAL A 204 -5.00 6.21 4.58
N ASP A 205 -4.74 7.16 5.47
CA ASP A 205 -3.79 8.25 5.27
C ASP A 205 -2.35 7.79 5.60
N TYR A 206 -1.80 6.95 4.73
CA TYR A 206 -0.42 6.49 4.82
C TYR A 206 0.57 7.64 4.79
N PHE A 207 0.24 8.70 4.05
CA PHE A 207 1.07 9.90 3.97
C PHE A 207 1.30 10.49 5.35
N ASN A 208 0.24 10.86 6.06
CA ASN A 208 0.39 11.50 7.37
C ASN A 208 0.82 10.53 8.46
N ALA A 209 0.45 9.24 8.37
CA ALA A 209 0.95 8.21 9.28
C ALA A 209 2.49 8.09 9.20
N ALA A 210 3.05 8.12 7.99
CA ALA A 210 4.49 8.10 7.77
C ALA A 210 5.15 9.46 8.11
N MET A 211 4.53 10.59 7.76
CA MET A 211 5.08 11.92 8.07
C MET A 211 5.30 12.15 9.56
N ARG A 212 4.49 11.52 10.44
CA ARG A 212 4.71 11.57 11.89
C ARG A 212 6.09 11.03 12.29
N ILE A 213 6.55 9.97 11.62
CA ILE A 213 7.88 9.38 11.84
C ILE A 213 8.98 10.36 11.42
N TYR A 214 8.86 10.99 10.26
CA TYR A 214 9.88 11.92 9.76
C TYR A 214 9.94 13.24 10.55
N ASN A 215 8.78 13.73 11.01
CA ASN A 215 8.70 14.99 11.77
C ASN A 215 9.19 14.86 13.23
N ALA A 216 9.06 13.68 13.83
CA ALA A 216 9.39 13.43 15.23
C ALA A 216 9.93 12.01 15.47
N PRO A 217 11.05 11.61 14.82
CA PRO A 217 11.56 10.23 14.89
C PRO A 217 11.91 9.79 16.31
N LYS A 218 12.43 10.73 17.12
CA LYS A 218 12.85 10.48 18.50
C LYS A 218 11.69 10.06 19.41
N ASP A 219 10.47 10.53 19.14
CA ASP A 219 9.28 10.16 19.91
C ASP A 219 8.92 8.69 19.74
N PHE A 220 9.44 8.05 18.68
CA PHE A 220 9.25 6.63 18.38
C PHE A 220 10.52 5.80 18.58
N GLY A 221 11.57 6.38 19.18
CA GLY A 221 12.84 5.69 19.39
C GLY A 221 13.65 5.45 18.11
N LEU A 222 13.29 6.12 17.01
CA LEU A 222 14.03 6.11 15.74
C LEU A 222 15.12 7.19 15.79
N VAL A 223 16.32 6.82 15.35
CA VAL A 223 17.50 7.69 15.43
C VAL A 223 17.81 8.30 14.07
N GLU A 224 17.58 7.55 12.99
CA GLU A 224 17.98 7.92 11.64
C GLU A 224 16.82 7.70 10.65
N PRO A 225 15.85 8.64 10.56
CA PRO A 225 14.65 8.43 9.74
C PRO A 225 14.94 8.43 8.22
N LEU A 226 16.04 9.03 7.79
CA LEU A 226 16.43 9.12 6.37
C LEU A 226 17.65 8.25 6.02
N GLN A 227 18.23 7.53 6.98
CA GLN A 227 19.28 6.55 6.66
C GLN A 227 18.65 5.21 6.31
N VAL A 228 19.37 4.46 5.48
CA VAL A 228 18.96 3.14 5.01
C VAL A 228 19.65 2.07 5.84
N CYS A 229 18.87 1.14 6.40
CA CYS A 229 19.43 0.05 7.20
C CYS A 229 20.14 -1.01 6.36
N CYS A 230 19.61 -1.34 5.18
CA CYS A 230 20.13 -2.37 4.29
C CYS A 230 20.65 -1.76 2.99
N VAL A 231 21.95 -1.93 2.77
CA VAL A 231 22.68 -1.40 1.62
C VAL A 231 23.45 -2.52 0.92
N ASP A 232 23.88 -2.30 -0.32
CA ASP A 232 24.81 -3.21 -0.97
C ASP A 232 26.20 -3.18 -0.31
N LYS A 233 27.11 -4.08 -0.72
CA LYS A 233 28.50 -4.13 -0.24
C LYS A 233 29.30 -2.84 -0.39
N ASN A 234 28.87 -1.93 -1.26
CA ASN A 234 29.50 -0.62 -1.48
C ASN A 234 28.80 0.50 -0.71
N GLY A 235 27.76 0.20 0.07
CA GLY A 235 26.95 1.18 0.77
C GLY A 235 25.86 1.84 -0.10
N SER A 236 25.62 1.34 -1.31
CA SER A 236 24.60 1.88 -2.21
C SER A 236 23.22 1.29 -1.93
N TYR A 237 22.19 2.11 -2.12
CA TYR A 237 20.77 1.77 -2.07
C TYR A 237 19.99 2.41 -3.22
N TYR A 238 20.70 2.85 -4.27
CA TYR A 238 20.08 3.51 -5.43
C TYR A 238 19.08 2.60 -6.16
N PHE A 239 19.37 1.30 -6.20
CA PHE A 239 18.37 0.26 -6.43
C PHE A 239 18.25 -0.53 -5.12
N PRO A 240 17.03 -0.79 -4.62
CA PRO A 240 16.84 -1.58 -3.41
C PRO A 240 17.62 -2.90 -3.53
N PRO A 241 18.64 -3.12 -2.68
CA PRO A 241 19.42 -4.35 -2.73
C PRO A 241 18.55 -5.54 -2.30
N PRO A 242 18.89 -6.78 -2.68
CA PRO A 242 18.18 -7.97 -2.24
C PRO A 242 18.49 -8.26 -0.76
N CYS A 243 17.94 -7.44 0.13
CA CYS A 243 18.14 -7.48 1.56
C CYS A 243 17.80 -8.85 2.14
N GLY A 244 18.69 -9.36 3.00
CA GLY A 244 18.64 -10.75 3.48
C GLY A 244 19.37 -11.75 2.57
N GLY A 245 19.88 -11.31 1.42
CA GLY A 245 20.73 -12.08 0.53
C GLY A 245 22.24 -11.79 0.68
N ALA A 246 23.06 -12.68 0.14
CA ALA A 246 24.50 -12.45 0.04
C ALA A 246 24.79 -11.21 -0.81
N GLY A 247 25.69 -10.34 -0.35
CA GLY A 247 25.99 -9.09 -1.07
C GLY A 247 25.44 -7.82 -0.43
N THR A 248 24.75 -7.94 0.71
CA THR A 248 24.18 -6.82 1.45
C THR A 248 24.86 -6.63 2.81
N ILE A 249 24.81 -5.41 3.31
CA ILE A 249 25.19 -5.02 4.68
C ILE A 249 23.92 -4.50 5.33
N VAL A 250 23.58 -5.06 6.49
CA VAL A 250 22.40 -4.66 7.28
C VAL A 250 22.89 -3.99 8.56
N CYS A 251 22.21 -2.92 8.95
CA CYS A 251 22.47 -2.20 10.19
C CYS A 251 22.32 -3.10 11.43
N ASP A 252 23.00 -2.74 12.53
CA ASP A 252 23.02 -3.56 13.75
C ASP A 252 21.65 -3.67 14.43
N ASP A 253 20.84 -2.62 14.38
CA ASP A 253 19.51 -2.58 14.99
C ASP A 253 18.47 -1.93 14.05
N PRO A 254 17.76 -2.73 13.23
CA PRO A 254 16.71 -2.24 12.33
C PRO A 254 15.56 -1.50 13.02
N SER A 255 15.36 -1.70 14.34
CA SER A 255 14.31 -1.00 15.09
C SER A 255 14.58 0.49 15.29
N LYS A 256 15.80 0.97 14.97
CA LYS A 256 16.21 2.38 15.06
C LYS A 256 16.10 3.15 13.74
N TYR A 257 15.80 2.47 12.65
CA TYR A 257 15.76 3.03 11.31
C TYR A 257 14.32 3.08 10.81
N ALA A 258 13.97 4.13 10.06
CA ALA A 258 12.67 4.18 9.38
C ALA A 258 12.73 3.50 8.01
N SER A 259 13.83 3.64 7.27
CA SER A 259 14.00 3.03 5.95
C SER A 259 14.77 1.71 6.01
N TRP A 260 14.21 0.68 5.38
CA TRP A 260 14.85 -0.62 5.25
C TRP A 260 15.89 -0.60 4.13
N ASP A 261 15.48 -0.34 2.89
CA ASP A 261 16.31 -0.50 1.68
C ASP A 261 16.37 0.76 0.78
N GLY A 262 15.88 1.89 1.30
CA GLY A 262 15.81 3.16 0.60
C GLY A 262 14.47 3.44 -0.07
N LEU A 263 13.65 2.41 -0.34
CA LEU A 263 12.30 2.54 -0.91
C LEU A 263 11.23 2.07 0.09
N HIS A 264 11.50 1.00 0.83
CA HIS A 264 10.58 0.43 1.81
C HIS A 264 10.95 0.85 3.24
N LEU A 265 9.95 0.80 4.13
CA LEU A 265 10.13 1.08 5.55
C LEU A 265 10.56 -0.18 6.30
N THR A 266 11.16 -0.01 7.48
CA THR A 266 11.45 -1.12 8.40
C THR A 266 10.18 -1.67 9.04
N GLU A 267 10.26 -2.87 9.60
CA GLU A 267 9.18 -3.44 10.41
C GLU A 267 8.74 -2.49 11.53
N ALA A 268 9.69 -1.85 12.23
CA ALA A 268 9.39 -0.90 13.31
C ALA A 268 8.59 0.31 12.81
N ALA A 269 8.96 0.88 11.65
CA ALA A 269 8.21 1.98 11.05
C ALA A 269 6.80 1.54 10.59
N TYR A 270 6.68 0.37 9.95
CA TYR A 270 5.38 -0.18 9.58
C TYR A 270 4.50 -0.50 10.79
N GLU A 271 5.08 -0.98 11.91
CA GLU A 271 4.34 -1.26 13.14
C GLU A 271 3.74 0.02 13.74
N LEU A 272 4.50 1.12 13.76
CA LEU A 272 4.02 2.43 14.22
C LEU A 272 2.85 2.94 13.37
N MET A 273 2.99 2.85 12.04
CA MET A 273 1.93 3.24 11.11
C MET A 273 0.70 2.35 11.29
N ALA A 274 0.87 1.04 11.24
CA ALA A 274 -0.20 0.06 11.36
C ALA A 274 -0.96 0.24 12.67
N THR A 275 -0.26 0.42 13.80
CA THR A 275 -0.86 0.66 15.11
C THR A 275 -1.73 1.91 15.12
N SER A 276 -1.24 3.02 14.55
CA SER A 276 -1.99 4.29 14.50
C SER A 276 -3.22 4.19 13.59
N ILE A 277 -3.10 3.46 12.47
CA ILE A 277 -4.21 3.19 11.53
C ILE A 277 -5.30 2.32 12.18
N ILE A 278 -4.88 1.24 12.85
CA ILE A 278 -5.74 0.28 13.58
C ILE A 278 -6.53 0.98 14.70
N ASN A 279 -5.93 1.99 15.32
CA ASN A 279 -6.57 2.84 16.33
C ASN A 279 -7.47 3.94 15.74
N GLY A 280 -7.46 4.12 14.42
CA GLY A 280 -8.34 5.03 13.69
C GLY A 280 -7.78 6.42 13.42
N GLU A 281 -6.57 6.73 13.88
CA GLU A 281 -5.96 8.08 13.82
C GLU A 281 -5.80 8.59 12.38
N PHE A 282 -5.55 7.67 11.43
CA PHE A 282 -5.27 7.97 10.02
C PHE A 282 -6.28 7.30 9.08
N THR A 283 -7.56 7.25 9.49
CA THR A 283 -8.63 6.62 8.69
C THR A 283 -9.81 7.56 8.50
N PHE A 284 -10.38 7.57 7.29
CA PHE A 284 -11.46 8.48 6.92
C PHE A 284 -12.56 7.76 6.11
N PRO A 285 -13.79 7.61 6.64
CA PRO A 285 -14.20 7.96 8.01
C PRO A 285 -13.40 7.19 9.07
N GLN A 286 -13.38 7.70 10.30
CA GLN A 286 -12.65 7.05 11.40
C GLN A 286 -13.14 5.63 11.59
N PHE A 287 -12.20 4.69 11.52
CA PHE A 287 -12.39 3.27 11.73
C PHE A 287 -11.81 2.89 13.09
N SER A 288 -12.51 2.05 13.84
CA SER A 288 -11.98 1.43 15.05
C SER A 288 -12.23 -0.06 14.99
N ILE A 289 -11.24 -0.88 15.37
CA ILE A 289 -11.39 -2.34 15.47
C ILE A 289 -12.48 -2.76 16.45
N SER A 290 -12.80 -1.91 17.43
CA SER A 290 -13.95 -2.14 18.30
C SER A 290 -15.26 -2.29 17.50
N CYS A 291 -15.36 -1.70 16.30
CA CYS A 291 -16.47 -1.89 15.37
C CYS A 291 -16.49 -3.30 14.76
N LEU A 292 -15.33 -3.93 14.54
CA LEU A 292 -15.24 -5.32 14.07
C LEU A 292 -15.61 -6.33 15.18
N GLN A 293 -15.26 -6.03 16.44
CA GLN A 293 -15.53 -6.91 17.59
C GLN A 293 -17.00 -6.91 18.04
N ARG A 294 -17.79 -5.89 17.69
CA ARG A 294 -19.23 -5.85 18.04
C ARG A 294 -20.06 -6.88 17.26
N ASN A 295 -19.60 -7.30 16.08
CA ASN A 295 -20.32 -8.30 15.26
C ASN A 295 -20.04 -9.76 15.66
N THR A 296 -18.96 -10.04 16.38
CA THR A 296 -18.65 -11.41 16.85
C THR A 296 -19.41 -11.77 18.12
N SER A 297 -19.76 -10.78 18.95
CA SER A 297 -20.51 -11.01 20.20
C SER A 297 -21.97 -11.41 19.97
N THR A 298 -22.56 -11.04 18.83
CA THR A 298 -23.93 -11.42 18.45
C THR A 298 -24.05 -12.84 17.90
N GLN A 299 -22.95 -13.48 17.47
CA GLN A 299 -22.96 -14.88 17.05
C GLN A 299 -22.72 -15.88 18.21
N LEU A 300 -22.10 -15.45 19.31
CA LEU A 300 -21.86 -16.32 20.48
C LEU A 300 -23.08 -16.48 21.40
N LEU A 301 -24.12 -15.65 21.24
CA LEU A 301 -25.35 -15.70 22.04
C LEU A 301 -26.52 -16.49 21.42
N GLN A 302 -26.31 -17.14 20.27
CA GLN A 302 -27.31 -18.02 19.63
C GLN A 302 -26.99 -19.52 19.70
N LEU A 303 -26.02 -19.91 20.55
CA LEU A 303 -25.70 -21.33 20.83
C LEU A 303 -25.69 -21.62 22.34
N GLN A 304 -26.78 -21.25 23.02
CA GLN A 304 -27.19 -21.84 24.31
C GLN A 304 -28.67 -22.18 24.27
#